data_AF-A0A5C7PFU2-F1
#
_entry.id   AF-A0A5C7PFU2-F1
#
_cell.length_a   1.000
_cell.length_b   1.000
_cell.length_c   1.000
_cell.angle_alpha   90.00
_cell.angle_beta   90.00
_cell.angle_gamma   90.00
#
_symmetry.space_group_name_H-M   'P 1'
#
loop_
_entity.id
_entity.type
_entity.pdbx_description
1 polymer ?
#
loop_
_entity_poly.entity_id
_entity_poly.type
_entity_poly.pdbx_seq_one_letter_code
_entity_poly.pdbx_strand_id
1 'polypeptide(L)'
;MVAKKSDATARLVEKGIQPRGLPVEEAAAYVGLGAVEFEREVERGRFPQPMPLSGRRKVWDRKALDAALDGHTEPRESGSDPIMALIDAGK
;
A
#
# COMPACT_ATOMS: atom_id res chain seq x y z
N MET A 1 20.35 22.79 19.08
CA MET A 1 19.54 22.83 17.85
C MET A 1 19.24 21.40 17.44
N VAL A 2 17.99 20.94 17.60
CA VAL A 2 17.59 19.60 17.14
C VAL A 2 17.40 19.69 15.63
N ALA A 3 18.18 18.94 14.86
CA ALA A 3 17.96 18.81 13.43
C ALA A 3 16.50 18.36 13.20
N LYS A 4 15.70 19.18 12.51
CA LYS A 4 14.32 18.83 12.19
C LYS A 4 14.36 17.58 11.32
N LYS A 5 13.55 16.56 11.62
CA LYS A 5 13.46 15.27 10.91
C LYS A 5 13.44 15.38 9.38
N SER A 6 12.91 16.47 8.83
CA SER A 6 12.96 16.82 7.41
C SER A 6 14.39 16.85 6.83
N ASP A 7 15.38 17.33 7.60
CA ASP A 7 16.79 17.34 7.20
C ASP A 7 17.39 15.94 7.14
N ALA A 8 17.01 15.03 8.06
CA ALA A 8 17.49 13.65 8.04
C ALA A 8 16.94 12.85 6.84
N THR A 9 15.64 12.99 6.54
CA THR A 9 15.04 12.34 5.37
C THR A 9 15.63 12.88 4.06
N ALA A 10 15.81 14.20 3.95
CA ALA A 10 16.40 14.80 2.74
C ALA A 10 17.81 14.27 2.46
N ARG A 11 18.66 14.12 3.49
CA ARG A 11 20.00 13.55 3.37
C ARG A 11 20.02 12.08 2.92
N LEU A 12 18.98 11.30 3.28
CA LEU A 12 18.86 9.92 2.80
C LEU A 12 18.52 9.91 1.30
N VAL A 13 17.60 10.78 0.87
CA VAL A 13 17.21 10.92 -0.53
C VAL A 13 18.38 11.39 -1.39
N GLU A 14 19.17 12.35 -0.93
CA GLU A 14 20.40 12.80 -1.61
C GLU A 14 21.38 11.65 -1.84
N LYS A 15 21.43 10.68 -0.92
CA LYS A 15 22.26 9.48 -1.02
C LYS A 15 21.60 8.33 -1.80
N GLY A 16 20.44 8.57 -2.43
CA GLY A 16 19.67 7.56 -3.16
C GLY A 16 18.99 6.52 -2.27
N ILE A 17 18.92 6.75 -0.96
CA ILE A 17 18.29 5.82 0.00
C ILE A 17 16.82 6.19 0.13
N GLN A 18 15.95 5.37 -0.46
CA GLN A 18 14.50 5.52 -0.29
C GLN A 18 14.05 5.03 1.09
N PRO A 19 13.27 5.82 1.85
CA PRO A 19 12.71 5.37 3.12
C PRO A 19 11.82 4.14 2.94
N ARG A 20 11.99 3.14 3.81
CA ARG A 20 11.14 1.94 3.83
C ARG A 20 9.85 2.15 4.62
N GLY A 21 9.90 3.00 5.63
CA GLY A 21 8.76 3.31 6.49
C GLY A 21 7.91 4.42 5.91
N LEU A 22 6.63 4.14 5.66
CA LEU A 22 5.66 5.06 5.09
C LEU A 22 4.65 5.51 6.16
N PRO A 23 4.39 6.83 6.33
CA PRO A 23 3.22 7.29 7.10
C PRO A 23 1.90 6.88 6.40
N VAL A 24 0.76 7.03 7.08
CA VAL A 24 -0.53 6.52 6.61
C VAL A 24 -0.91 7.08 5.23
N GLU A 25 -0.65 8.36 4.98
CA GLU A 25 -0.99 9.03 3.73
C GLU A 25 -0.15 8.50 2.56
N GLU A 26 1.15 8.29 2.77
CA GLU A 26 2.04 7.71 1.75
C GLU A 26 1.76 6.22 1.54
N ALA A 27 1.48 5.46 2.61
CA ALA A 27 1.12 4.05 2.53
C ALA A 27 -0.19 3.84 1.76
N ALA A 28 -1.21 4.66 2.03
CA ALA A 28 -2.48 4.61 1.31
C ALA A 28 -2.30 4.95 -0.17
N ALA A 29 -1.55 6.01 -0.47
CA ALA A 29 -1.23 6.38 -1.85
C ALA A 29 -0.45 5.26 -2.57
N TYR A 30 0.49 4.61 -1.87
CA TYR A 30 1.29 3.50 -2.42
C TYR A 30 0.42 2.33 -2.90
N VAL A 31 -0.65 2.00 -2.19
CA VAL A 31 -1.58 0.91 -2.55
C VAL A 31 -2.79 1.39 -3.36
N GLY A 32 -2.84 2.67 -3.76
CA GLY A 32 -3.91 3.23 -4.60
C GLY A 32 -5.21 3.56 -3.86
N LEU A 33 -5.17 3.82 -2.55
CA LEU A 33 -6.33 4.12 -1.71
C LEU A 33 -6.26 5.51 -1.05
N GLY A 34 -7.41 6.01 -0.59
CA GLY A 34 -7.45 7.12 0.36
C GLY A 34 -7.10 6.65 1.78
N ALA A 35 -6.54 7.53 2.62
CA ALA A 35 -6.07 7.16 3.97
C ALA A 35 -7.12 6.44 4.84
N VAL A 36 -8.37 6.93 4.82
CA VAL A 36 -9.46 6.32 5.61
C VAL A 36 -9.80 4.91 5.09
N GLU A 37 -9.89 4.74 3.77
CA GLU A 37 -10.15 3.43 3.16
C GLU A 37 -9.01 2.47 3.48
N PHE A 38 -7.77 2.93 3.35
CA PHE A 38 -6.59 2.13 3.69
C PHE A 38 -6.62 1.65 5.14
N GLU A 39 -6.92 2.52 6.11
CA GLU A 39 -7.03 2.07 7.51
C GLU A 39 -8.14 1.03 7.71
N ARG A 40 -9.29 1.17 7.03
CA ARG A 40 -10.36 0.16 7.07
C ARG A 40 -9.91 -1.18 6.49
N GLU A 41 -9.12 -1.14 5.42
CA GLU A 41 -8.59 -2.34 4.77
C GLU A 41 -7.52 -3.03 5.61
N VAL A 42 -6.74 -2.26 6.38
CA VAL A 42 -5.84 -2.76 7.42
C VAL A 42 -6.62 -3.40 8.57
N GLU A 43 -7.71 -2.78 9.04
CA GLU A 43 -8.59 -3.36 10.07
C GLU A 43 -9.25 -4.66 9.61
N ARG A 44 -9.59 -4.76 8.31
CA ARG A 44 -10.12 -5.98 7.68
C ARG A 44 -9.06 -7.05 7.42
N GLY A 45 -7.78 -6.76 7.65
CA GLY A 45 -6.68 -7.68 7.46
C GLY A 45 -6.26 -7.89 6.00
N ARG A 46 -6.70 -7.03 5.07
CA ARG A 46 -6.23 -7.06 3.67
C ARG A 46 -4.83 -6.49 3.52
N PHE A 47 -4.48 -5.50 4.34
CA PHE A 47 -3.13 -4.94 4.42
C PHE A 47 -2.51 -5.16 5.81
N PRO A 48 -1.17 -5.17 5.93
CA PRO A 48 -0.49 -5.35 7.20
C PRO A 48 -0.81 -4.23 8.20
N GLN A 49 -0.79 -4.60 9.48
CA GLN A 49 -0.83 -3.64 10.59
C GLN A 49 0.44 -2.75 10.58
N PRO A 50 0.35 -1.51 11.10
CA PRO A 50 1.53 -0.64 11.21
C PRO A 50 2.62 -1.30 12.06
N MET A 51 3.87 -0.96 11.77
CA MET A 51 5.02 -1.47 12.54
C MET A 51 4.90 -1.07 14.02
N PRO A 52 5.28 -1.97 14.96
CA PRO A 52 5.20 -1.72 16.39
C PRO A 52 6.34 -0.79 16.85
N LEU A 53 6.24 0.50 16.47
CA LEU A 53 7.18 1.53 16.86
C LEU A 53 6.71 2.26 18.11
N SER A 54 7.62 2.54 19.03
CA SER A 54 7.35 3.37 20.22
C SER A 54 7.24 4.85 19.80
N GLY A 55 6.08 5.25 19.28
CA GLY A 55 5.81 6.62 18.85
C GLY A 55 4.35 6.86 18.49
N ARG A 56 3.94 8.14 18.42
CA ARG A 56 2.55 8.52 18.09
C ARG A 56 2.16 8.28 16.62
N ARG A 57 3.13 8.19 15.72
CA ARG A 57 2.86 8.06 14.27
C ARG A 57 2.90 6.59 13.88
N LYS A 58 1.83 6.13 13.24
CA LYS A 58 1.78 4.84 12.57
C LYS A 58 2.70 4.89 11.35
N VAL A 59 3.48 3.82 11.13
CA VAL A 59 4.38 3.68 9.99
C VAL A 59 4.24 2.27 9.43
N TRP A 60 4.02 2.16 8.14
CA TRP A 60 3.93 0.88 7.43
C TRP A 60 5.23 0.56 6.71
N ASP A 61 5.55 -0.72 6.63
CA ASP A 61 6.71 -1.20 5.90
C ASP A 61 6.36 -1.38 4.44
N ARG A 62 7.06 -0.68 3.53
CA ARG A 62 6.80 -0.78 2.09
C ARG A 62 6.84 -2.22 1.58
N LYS A 63 7.80 -3.04 2.02
CA LYS A 63 7.91 -4.42 1.55
C LYS A 63 6.76 -5.30 2.04
N ALA A 64 6.22 -5.02 3.22
CA ALA A 64 5.04 -5.73 3.71
C ALA A 64 3.80 -5.36 2.88
N LEU A 65 3.70 -4.11 2.43
CA LEU A 65 2.66 -3.68 1.49
C LEU A 65 2.84 -4.34 0.12
N ASP A 66 4.06 -4.39 -0.42
CA ASP A 66 4.37 -5.12 -1.66
C ASP A 66 3.91 -6.59 -1.58
N ALA A 67 4.28 -7.29 -0.50
CA ALA A 67 3.90 -8.68 -0.31
C ALA A 67 2.38 -8.88 -0.22
N ALA A 68 1.64 -7.92 0.36
CA ALA A 68 0.17 -7.96 0.38
C ALA A 68 -0.41 -7.76 -1.02
N LEU A 69 0.15 -6.85 -1.82
CA LEU A 69 -0.26 -6.62 -3.21
C LEU A 69 0.04 -7.82 -4.10
N ASP A 70 1.21 -8.44 -3.96
CA ASP A 70 1.60 -9.64 -4.70
C ASP A 70 0.62 -10.79 -4.43
N GLY A 71 0.17 -10.95 -3.19
CA GLY A 71 -0.87 -11.93 -2.82
C GLY A 71 -2.25 -11.66 -3.43
N HIS A 72 -2.53 -10.43 -3.88
CA HIS A 72 -3.75 -10.08 -4.61
C HIS A 72 -3.60 -10.17 -6.13
N THR A 73 -2.37 -10.34 -6.62
CA THR A 73 -2.02 -10.43 -8.04
C THR A 73 -2.15 -11.87 -8.57
N GLU A 74 -2.97 -12.71 -7.95
CA GLU A 74 -3.40 -13.90 -8.67
C GLU A 74 -4.15 -13.45 -9.92
N PRO A 75 -3.74 -13.87 -11.14
CA PRO A 75 -4.52 -13.59 -12.32
C PRO A 75 -5.89 -14.18 -12.05
N ARG A 76 -6.88 -13.30 -11.84
CA ARG A 76 -8.26 -13.70 -11.99
C ARG A 76 -8.31 -14.18 -13.43
N GLU A 77 -8.27 -15.49 -13.62
CA GLU A 77 -8.59 -16.11 -14.90
C GLU A 77 -9.82 -15.34 -15.35
N SER A 78 -9.72 -14.66 -16.50
CA SER A 78 -10.84 -13.98 -17.13
C SER A 78 -11.80 -15.07 -17.61
N GLY A 79 -12.35 -15.81 -16.65
CA GLY A 79 -13.33 -16.85 -16.80
C GLY A 79 -14.66 -16.14 -16.84
N SER A 80 -15.00 -15.71 -18.06
CA SER A 80 -16.32 -15.29 -18.49
C SER A 80 -16.96 -14.22 -17.62
N ASP A 81 -16.81 -12.95 -18.02
CA ASP A 81 -17.88 -12.00 -17.77
C ASP A 81 -19.18 -12.63 -18.34
N PRO A 82 -20.20 -12.95 -17.53
CA PRO A 82 -21.43 -13.58 -18.02
C PRO A 82 -22.14 -12.69 -19.05
N ILE A 83 -21.82 -11.41 -19.08
CA ILE A 83 -22.27 -10.44 -20.09
C ILE A 83 -21.64 -10.72 -21.47
N MET A 84 -20.36 -11.10 -21.54
CA MET A 84 -19.69 -11.39 -22.82
C MET A 84 -20.13 -12.72 -23.43
N ALA A 85 -20.39 -13.74 -22.60
CA ALA A 85 -20.89 -15.04 -23.07
C ALA A 85 -22.31 -14.95 -23.69
N LEU A 86 -23.14 -14.02 -23.22
CA LEU A 86 -24.50 -13.80 -23.75
C LEU A 86 -24.52 -13.06 -25.08
N ILE A 87 -23.47 -12.30 -25.41
CA ILE A 87 -23.38 -11.57 -26.69
C ILE A 87 -23.00 -12.52 -27.83
N ASP A 88 -22.16 -13.53 -27.57
CA ASP A 88 -21.70 -14.48 -28.59
C ASP A 88 -22.76 -15.54 -28.95
N ALA A 89 -23.64 -15.89 -28.01
CA ALA A 89 -24.74 -16.85 -28.23
C ALA A 89 -25.94 -16.30 -29.03
N GLY A 90 -25.90 -15.02 -29.41
CA GLY A 90 -26.95 -14.33 -30.17
C GLY A 90 -26.63 -14.10 -31.65
N LYS A 91 -25.56 -14.70 -32.17
CA LYS A 91 -25.20 -14.68 -33.60
C LYS A 91 -25.55 -16.00 -34.27
#